data_AF-A0A6A6DA51-F1
#
_entry.id   AF-A0A6A6DA51-F1
#
_cell.length_a   1.000
_cell.length_b   1.000
_cell.length_c   1.000
_cell.angle_alpha   90.00
_cell.angle_beta   90.00
_cell.angle_gamma   90.00
#
_symmetry.space_group_name_H-M   'P 1'
#
loop_
_entity.id
_entity.type
_entity.pdbx_description
1 polymer ?
#
loop_
_entity_poly.entity_id
_entity_poly.type
_entity_poly.pdbx_seq_one_letter_code
_entity_poly.pdbx_strand_id
1 'polypeptide(L)'
;MGPNIPYPLRDGYETTSVAPRKIRLQLRPIPEHAALKEEDAPKLWCYDVCNNPSDDAAEEKWTPSYCFTETEFLPQDYEMMSWFTSTSPKSFFTRDILCTKVLMDEAGEKVVGDITLFNNGVRKTEGGKRETLAELKAEQDRIDALRNLFHVDFTEEEKAGIALESALG
;
A
#
# COMPACT_ATOMS: atom_id res chain seq x y z
N MET A 1 2.46 -0.43 1.19
CA MET A 1 3.05 -1.40 0.25
C MET A 1 2.75 -2.79 0.78
N GLY A 2 2.12 -3.63 -0.02
CA GLY A 2 1.72 -4.99 0.38
C GLY A 2 2.89 -5.98 0.41
N PRO A 3 2.62 -7.27 0.59
CA PRO A 3 3.62 -8.32 0.48
C PRO A 3 4.24 -8.33 -0.92
N ASN A 4 5.56 -8.39 -0.98
CA ASN A 4 6.36 -8.40 -2.21
C ASN A 4 6.61 -9.80 -2.76
N ILE A 5 6.33 -10.83 -1.97
CA ILE A 5 6.40 -12.25 -2.31
C ILE A 5 5.28 -12.98 -1.54
N PRO A 6 4.91 -14.22 -1.94
CA PRO A 6 4.04 -15.05 -1.15
C PRO A 6 4.66 -15.38 0.22
N TYR A 7 3.87 -15.25 1.28
CA TYR A 7 4.26 -15.64 2.64
C TYR A 7 3.40 -16.81 3.12
N PRO A 8 3.97 -17.74 3.91
CA PRO A 8 3.19 -18.80 4.51
C PRO A 8 2.19 -18.22 5.52
N LEU A 9 0.93 -18.62 5.40
CA LEU A 9 -0.10 -18.26 6.36
C LEU A 9 0.05 -19.11 7.63
N ARG A 10 0.79 -18.58 8.61
CA ARG A 10 1.06 -19.23 9.89
C ARG A 10 1.03 -18.19 11.00
N ASP A 11 0.40 -18.53 12.12
CA ASP A 11 0.32 -17.64 13.27
C ASP A 11 1.71 -17.39 13.87
N GLY A 12 2.01 -16.13 14.16
CA GLY A 12 3.32 -15.67 14.63
C GLY A 12 4.42 -15.69 13.57
N TYR A 13 4.10 -15.87 12.27
CA TYR A 13 5.12 -15.82 11.23
C TYR A 13 5.69 -14.41 11.10
N GLU A 14 7.01 -14.28 11.21
CA GLU A 14 7.75 -13.03 11.07
C GLU A 14 8.89 -13.21 10.05
N THR A 15 9.10 -12.20 9.21
CA THR A 15 10.25 -12.17 8.29
C THR A 15 10.59 -10.74 7.87
N THR A 16 11.78 -10.56 7.34
CA THR A 16 12.11 -9.37 6.55
C THR A 16 11.38 -9.44 5.21
N SER A 17 10.68 -8.36 4.84
CA SER A 17 9.99 -8.24 3.55
C SER A 17 10.87 -7.55 2.51
N VAL A 18 11.21 -6.28 2.76
CA VAL A 18 12.16 -5.48 1.96
C VAL A 18 13.05 -4.80 2.97
N ALA A 19 14.32 -5.18 3.05
CA ALA A 19 15.20 -4.73 4.12
C ALA A 19 15.22 -3.18 4.23
N PRO A 20 15.14 -2.60 5.44
CA PRO A 20 15.08 -3.28 6.74
C PRO A 20 13.66 -3.65 7.19
N ARG A 21 12.61 -3.33 6.43
CA ARG A 21 11.22 -3.54 6.83
C ARG A 21 10.92 -5.00 7.14
N LYS A 22 10.39 -5.25 8.34
CA LYS A 22 9.86 -6.55 8.77
C LYS A 22 8.34 -6.60 8.65
N ILE A 23 7.82 -7.81 8.53
CA ILE A 23 6.39 -8.11 8.49
C ILE A 23 6.09 -9.23 9.47
N ARG A 24 4.87 -9.24 9.99
CA ARG A 24 4.39 -10.30 10.87
C ARG A 24 2.93 -10.63 10.56
N LEU A 25 2.61 -11.92 10.55
CA LEU A 25 1.25 -12.45 10.44
C LEU A 25 0.82 -13.04 11.78
N GLN A 26 -0.35 -12.63 12.26
CA GLN A 26 -0.91 -13.13 13.53
C GLN A 26 -2.40 -13.40 13.40
N LEU A 27 -2.87 -14.47 14.05
CA LEU A 27 -4.29 -14.74 14.20
C LEU A 27 -4.79 -14.14 15.52
N ARG A 28 -5.36 -12.93 15.46
CA ARG A 28 -5.76 -12.15 16.65
C ARG A 28 -7.04 -11.35 16.43
N PRO A 29 -7.73 -10.95 17.53
CA PRO A 29 -8.79 -9.95 17.42
C PRO A 29 -8.26 -8.61 16.90
N ILE A 30 -9.14 -7.86 16.23
CA ILE A 30 -8.91 -6.46 15.88
C ILE A 30 -9.58 -5.54 16.92
N PRO A 31 -9.02 -4.34 17.20
CA PRO A 31 -9.61 -3.41 18.17
C PRO A 31 -11.06 -3.02 17.87
N GLU A 32 -11.45 -3.03 16.59
CA GLU A 32 -12.77 -2.63 16.09
C GLU A 32 -13.82 -3.75 16.18
N HIS A 33 -13.54 -4.86 16.87
CA HIS A 33 -14.47 -5.98 16.98
C HIS A 33 -15.79 -5.57 17.67
N ALA A 34 -16.90 -6.19 17.27
CA ALA A 34 -18.21 -5.93 17.86
C ALA A 34 -18.53 -6.77 19.12
N ALA A 35 -17.66 -7.70 19.50
CA ALA A 35 -17.89 -8.57 20.66
C ALA A 35 -17.92 -7.77 21.97
N LEU A 36 -18.82 -8.15 22.88
CA LEU A 36 -18.97 -7.52 24.20
C LEU A 36 -17.79 -7.81 25.14
N LYS A 37 -17.12 -8.94 24.92
CA LYS A 37 -15.93 -9.36 25.65
C LYS A 37 -14.84 -9.74 24.67
N GLU A 38 -13.59 -9.49 25.07
CA GLU A 38 -12.43 -9.74 24.21
C GLU A 38 -12.19 -11.24 23.98
N GLU A 39 -12.48 -12.09 24.97
CA GLU A 39 -12.37 -13.55 24.80
C GLU A 39 -13.32 -14.12 23.73
N ASP A 40 -14.42 -13.42 23.46
CA ASP A 40 -15.44 -13.80 22.48
C ASP A 40 -15.18 -13.16 21.10
N ALA A 41 -14.16 -12.30 20.98
CA ALA A 41 -13.88 -11.60 19.75
C ALA A 41 -13.39 -12.55 18.65
N PRO A 42 -13.97 -12.49 17.44
CA PRO A 42 -13.49 -13.30 16.33
C PRO A 42 -12.05 -12.91 15.98
N LYS A 43 -11.21 -13.92 15.76
CA LYS A 43 -9.83 -13.71 15.35
C LYS A 43 -9.77 -13.60 13.83
N LEU A 44 -8.95 -12.66 13.36
CA LEU A 44 -8.66 -12.44 11.95
C LEU A 44 -7.15 -12.57 11.73
N TRP A 45 -6.76 -12.87 10.50
CA TRP A 45 -5.37 -12.79 10.11
C TRP A 45 -4.99 -11.33 9.98
N CYS A 46 -4.10 -10.86 10.87
CA CYS A 46 -3.60 -9.50 10.91
C CYS A 46 -2.19 -9.44 10.32
N TYR A 47 -2.01 -8.58 9.32
CA TYR A 47 -0.72 -8.29 8.70
C TYR A 47 -0.17 -6.99 9.30
N ASP A 48 0.89 -7.12 10.10
CA ASP A 48 1.58 -6.01 10.74
C ASP A 48 2.91 -5.72 10.03
N VAL A 49 3.29 -4.45 10.01
CA VAL A 49 4.55 -3.98 9.40
C VAL A 49 5.38 -3.25 10.44
N CYS A 50 6.67 -3.56 10.50
CA CYS A 50 7.67 -2.77 11.20
C CYS A 50 8.60 -2.11 10.17
N ASN A 51 8.45 -0.79 9.98
CA ASN A 51 9.20 -0.05 8.95
C ASN A 51 10.65 0.21 9.35
N ASN A 52 10.88 0.50 10.64
CA ASN A 52 12.18 0.84 11.20
C ASN A 52 12.46 -0.11 12.38
N PRO A 53 12.89 -1.36 12.13
CA PRO A 53 13.26 -2.25 13.22
C PRO A 53 14.46 -1.69 13.98
N SER A 54 14.46 -1.87 15.30
CA SER A 54 15.59 -1.53 16.19
C SER A 54 16.48 -2.75 16.39
N ASP A 55 17.71 -2.55 16.87
CA ASP A 55 18.58 -3.65 17.31
C ASP A 55 18.00 -4.35 18.55
N ASP A 56 17.19 -3.64 19.33
CA ASP A 56 16.40 -4.21 20.43
C ASP A 56 14.98 -4.57 19.95
N ALA A 57 14.70 -5.88 19.92
CA ALA A 57 13.39 -6.41 19.54
C ALA A 57 12.24 -5.86 20.41
N ALA A 58 12.49 -5.49 21.67
CA ALA A 58 11.48 -4.93 22.56
C ALA A 58 11.05 -3.51 22.16
N GLU A 59 11.87 -2.80 21.38
CA GLU A 59 11.59 -1.43 20.93
C GLU A 59 10.96 -1.38 19.53
N GLU A 60 10.78 -2.53 18.87
CA GLU A 60 10.20 -2.59 17.54
C GLU A 60 8.74 -2.11 17.53
N LYS A 61 8.49 -1.09 16.70
CA LYS A 61 7.14 -0.54 16.53
C LYS A 61 6.44 -1.24 15.38
N TRP A 62 5.50 -2.09 15.75
CA TRP A 62 4.61 -2.79 14.81
C TRP A 62 3.36 -1.96 14.54
N THR A 63 3.05 -1.75 13.25
CA THR A 63 1.84 -1.06 12.81
C THR A 63 0.93 -2.04 12.08
N PRO A 64 -0.33 -2.25 12.53
CA PRO A 64 -1.30 -3.03 11.78
C PRO A 64 -1.55 -2.39 10.41
N SER A 65 -1.39 -3.15 9.33
CA SER A 65 -1.62 -2.64 7.97
C SER A 65 -3.01 -3.00 7.45
N TYR A 66 -3.41 -4.26 7.60
CA TYR A 66 -4.75 -4.75 7.23
C TYR A 66 -4.99 -6.12 7.89
N CYS A 67 -6.24 -6.57 7.84
CA CYS A 67 -6.62 -7.91 8.26
C CYS A 67 -7.51 -8.60 7.22
N PHE A 68 -7.61 -9.92 7.29
CA PHE A 68 -8.44 -10.72 6.38
C PHE A 68 -8.94 -12.02 7.04
N THR A 69 -9.92 -12.64 6.41
CA THR A 69 -10.44 -13.98 6.74
C THR A 69 -10.01 -14.97 5.66
N GLU A 70 -10.22 -16.25 5.91
CA GLU A 70 -10.04 -17.33 4.92
C GLU A 70 -11.33 -17.61 4.12
N THR A 71 -12.30 -16.70 4.17
CA THR A 71 -13.55 -16.82 3.41
C THR A 71 -13.24 -16.76 1.91
N GLU A 72 -13.82 -17.67 1.14
CA GLU A 72 -13.72 -17.67 -0.31
C GLU A 72 -14.45 -16.45 -0.89
N PHE A 73 -13.77 -15.73 -1.80
CA PHE A 73 -14.38 -14.66 -2.59
C PHE A 73 -14.46 -15.06 -4.05
N LEU A 74 -15.62 -14.80 -4.64
CA LEU A 74 -15.92 -15.00 -6.05
C LEU A 74 -15.72 -13.69 -6.82
N PRO A 75 -15.64 -13.72 -8.16
CA PRO A 75 -15.51 -12.52 -8.97
C PRO A 75 -16.54 -11.42 -8.66
N GLN A 76 -17.78 -11.79 -8.33
CA GLN A 76 -18.86 -10.86 -8.01
C GLN A 76 -18.63 -10.11 -6.69
N ASP A 77 -17.95 -10.74 -5.73
CA ASP A 77 -17.56 -10.08 -4.48
C ASP A 77 -16.55 -8.98 -4.77
N TYR A 78 -15.58 -9.25 -5.65
CA TYR A 78 -14.61 -8.25 -6.10
C TYR A 78 -15.24 -7.14 -6.93
N GLU A 79 -16.26 -7.41 -7.73
CA GLU A 79 -17.01 -6.37 -8.44
C GLU A 79 -17.66 -5.39 -7.45
N MET A 80 -18.31 -5.89 -6.40
CA MET A 80 -18.92 -5.05 -5.37
C MET A 80 -17.88 -4.23 -4.61
N MET A 81 -16.75 -4.83 -4.24
CA MET A 81 -15.65 -4.12 -3.56
C MET A 81 -15.05 -3.05 -4.47
N SER A 82 -14.77 -3.39 -5.73
CA SER A 82 -14.22 -2.48 -6.74
C SER A 82 -15.15 -1.31 -7.00
N TRP A 83 -16.46 -1.56 -7.09
CA TRP A 83 -17.45 -0.51 -7.30
C TRP A 83 -17.39 0.53 -6.18
N PHE A 84 -17.33 0.11 -4.91
CA PHE A 84 -17.19 1.05 -3.81
C PHE A 84 -15.86 1.83 -3.90
N THR A 85 -14.74 1.14 -4.11
CA THR A 85 -13.42 1.81 -4.16
C THR A 85 -13.28 2.78 -5.32
N SER A 86 -13.96 2.54 -6.45
CA SER A 86 -13.84 3.33 -7.69
C SER A 86 -14.92 4.39 -7.89
N THR A 87 -16.03 4.34 -7.16
CA THR A 87 -17.16 5.27 -7.38
C THR A 87 -17.63 6.00 -6.13
N SER A 88 -17.34 5.48 -4.93
CA SER A 88 -17.80 6.10 -3.69
C SER A 88 -16.97 7.35 -3.37
N PRO A 89 -17.58 8.51 -3.09
CA PRO A 89 -16.84 9.71 -2.65
C PRO A 89 -16.18 9.55 -1.28
N LYS A 90 -16.50 8.47 -0.54
CA LYS A 90 -15.83 8.09 0.71
C LYS A 90 -14.52 7.33 0.48
N SER A 91 -14.28 6.86 -0.74
CA SER A 91 -13.03 6.23 -1.13
C SER A 91 -12.04 7.31 -1.52
N PHE A 92 -10.86 7.33 -0.91
CA PHE A 92 -9.81 8.28 -1.30
C PHE A 92 -9.34 8.02 -2.74
N PHE A 93 -9.48 6.79 -3.26
CA PHE A 93 -9.12 6.46 -4.65
C PHE A 93 -9.93 7.23 -5.71
N THR A 94 -11.08 7.82 -5.36
CA THR A 94 -11.87 8.63 -6.31
C THR A 94 -11.52 10.11 -6.28
N ARG A 95 -10.64 10.54 -5.38
CA ARG A 95 -10.33 11.96 -5.12
C ARG A 95 -8.83 12.23 -5.13
N ASP A 96 -8.05 11.29 -4.60
CA ASP A 96 -6.60 11.34 -4.52
C ASP A 96 -5.96 10.51 -5.64
N ILE A 97 -4.83 11.01 -6.16
CA ILE A 97 -4.04 10.28 -7.15
C ILE A 97 -3.03 9.42 -6.41
N LEU A 98 -3.08 8.11 -6.65
CA LEU A 98 -2.10 7.17 -6.13
C LEU A 98 -1.53 6.35 -7.29
N CYS A 99 -0.21 6.34 -7.41
CA CYS A 99 0.50 5.40 -8.26
C CYS A 99 1.71 4.87 -7.49
N THR A 100 1.90 3.55 -7.46
CA THR A 100 3.06 2.93 -6.84
C THR A 100 3.72 1.99 -7.83
N LYS A 101 5.03 2.12 -7.97
CA LYS A 101 5.87 1.23 -8.75
C LYS A 101 6.89 0.57 -7.83
N VAL A 102 6.92 -0.76 -7.84
CA VAL A 102 7.92 -1.54 -7.10
C VAL A 102 9.26 -1.50 -7.84
N LEU A 103 10.35 -1.34 -7.08
CA LEU A 103 11.71 -1.33 -7.60
C LEU A 103 12.37 -2.69 -7.36
N MET A 104 13.02 -3.22 -8.39
CA MET A 104 13.79 -4.46 -8.35
C MET A 104 15.29 -4.14 -8.33
N ASP A 105 16.10 -5.07 -7.84
CA ASP A 105 17.55 -5.03 -8.01
C ASP A 105 17.97 -5.16 -9.49
N GLU A 106 19.25 -4.94 -9.79
CA GLU A 106 19.79 -4.99 -11.16
C GLU A 106 19.59 -6.36 -11.83
N ALA A 107 19.55 -7.43 -11.04
CA ALA A 107 19.30 -8.79 -11.52
C ALA A 107 17.80 -9.05 -11.79
N GLY A 108 16.89 -8.20 -11.30
CA GLY A 108 15.45 -8.41 -11.42
C GLY A 108 14.91 -9.54 -10.55
N GLU A 109 15.62 -9.92 -9.49
CA GLU A 109 15.29 -11.06 -8.64
C GLU A 109 14.62 -10.64 -7.33
N LYS A 110 14.95 -9.45 -6.81
CA LYS A 110 14.49 -9.00 -5.50
C LYS A 110 13.93 -7.60 -5.53
N VAL A 111 12.84 -7.42 -4.79
CA VAL A 111 12.29 -6.09 -4.51
C VAL A 111 13.19 -5.36 -3.52
N VAL A 112 13.67 -4.18 -3.91
CA VAL A 112 14.57 -3.32 -3.11
C VAL A 112 13.88 -2.06 -2.59
N GLY A 113 12.71 -1.72 -3.13
CA GLY A 113 12.01 -0.51 -2.76
C GLY A 113 10.75 -0.24 -3.58
N ASP A 114 10.27 1.00 -3.51
CA ASP A 114 9.19 1.51 -4.34
C ASP A 114 9.36 3.01 -4.64
N ILE A 115 8.72 3.44 -5.72
CA ILE A 115 8.39 4.83 -5.97
C ILE A 115 6.88 4.96 -5.80
N THR A 116 6.43 5.91 -5.01
CA THR A 116 5.01 6.21 -4.80
C THR A 116 4.73 7.67 -5.11
N LEU A 117 3.80 7.90 -6.03
CA LEU A 117 3.12 9.17 -6.25
C LEU A 117 1.86 9.16 -5.39
N PHE A 118 1.75 10.14 -4.49
CA PHE A 118 0.52 10.41 -3.77
C PHE A 118 0.18 11.89 -3.89
N ASN A 119 -0.95 12.17 -4.54
CA ASN A 119 -1.38 13.50 -4.98
C ASN A 119 -0.32 14.21 -5.81
N ASN A 120 0.47 15.07 -5.17
CA ASN A 120 1.49 15.88 -5.82
C ASN A 120 2.91 15.49 -5.40
N GLY A 121 3.06 14.60 -4.42
CA GLY A 121 4.35 14.18 -3.92
C GLY A 121 4.80 12.87 -4.54
N VAL A 122 5.99 12.87 -5.13
CA VAL A 122 6.68 11.64 -5.56
C VAL A 122 7.74 11.31 -4.55
N ARG A 123 7.68 10.11 -3.96
CA ARG A 123 8.62 9.62 -2.96
C ARG A 123 9.20 8.29 -3.38
N LYS A 124 10.51 8.13 -3.22
CA LYS A 124 11.22 6.86 -3.33
C LYS A 124 11.49 6.32 -1.93
N THR A 125 11.18 5.05 -1.72
CA THR A 125 11.58 4.31 -0.52
C THR A 125 12.52 3.19 -0.93
N GLU A 126 13.75 3.19 -0.43
CA GLU A 126 14.75 2.16 -0.71
C GLU A 126 15.66 1.97 0.51
N GLY A 127 15.90 0.72 0.92
CA GLY A 127 16.71 0.44 2.10
C GLY A 127 16.22 1.13 3.38
N GLY A 128 14.90 1.31 3.52
CA GLY A 128 14.29 2.00 4.67
C GLY A 128 14.39 3.53 4.65
N LYS A 129 15.11 4.09 3.68
CA LYS A 129 15.21 5.55 3.51
C LYS A 129 14.12 6.03 2.58
N ARG A 130 13.44 7.11 2.99
CA ARG A 130 12.45 7.81 2.17
C ARG A 130 13.05 9.11 1.65
N GLU A 131 13.02 9.28 0.34
CA GLU A 131 13.48 10.47 -0.37
C GLU A 131 12.33 11.05 -1.19
N THR A 132 12.15 12.36 -1.14
CA THR A 132 11.21 13.05 -2.03
C THR A 132 11.92 13.30 -3.36
N LEU A 133 11.44 12.68 -4.43
CA LEU A 133 12.00 12.84 -5.78
C LEU A 133 11.49 14.11 -6.46
N ALA A 134 10.22 14.44 -6.25
CA ALA A 134 9.58 15.60 -6.85
C ALA A 134 8.35 16.04 -6.08
N GLU A 135 8.04 17.33 -6.17
CA GLU A 135 6.74 17.92 -5.83
C GLU A 135 6.18 18.53 -7.10
N LEU A 136 5.07 17.97 -7.58
CA LEU A 136 4.45 18.28 -8.86
C LEU A 136 3.55 19.50 -8.70
N LYS A 137 3.81 20.56 -9.48
CA LYS A 137 3.09 21.84 -9.35
C LYS A 137 2.21 22.14 -10.56
N ALA A 138 2.55 21.57 -11.71
CA ALA A 138 1.78 21.67 -12.94
C ALA A 138 1.30 20.30 -13.43
N GLU A 139 0.26 20.32 -14.26
CA GLU A 139 -0.30 19.10 -14.88
C GLU A 139 0.75 18.39 -15.74
N GLN A 140 1.55 19.16 -16.47
CA GLN A 140 2.64 18.63 -17.28
C GLN A 140 3.67 17.88 -16.43
N ASP A 141 4.05 18.41 -15.26
CA ASP A 141 4.97 17.73 -14.33
C ASP A 141 4.43 16.35 -13.95
N ARG A 142 3.11 16.25 -13.75
CA ARG A 142 2.44 15.00 -13.37
C ARG A 142 2.42 13.98 -14.50
N ILE A 143 2.08 14.41 -15.71
CA ILE A 143 2.12 13.56 -16.91
C ILE A 143 3.55 13.04 -17.12
N ASP A 144 4.55 13.94 -17.02
CA ASP A 144 5.95 13.59 -17.21
C ASP A 144 6.45 12.66 -16.10
N ALA A 145 6.04 12.87 -14.84
CA ALA A 145 6.40 11.98 -13.74
C ALA A 145 5.80 10.58 -13.93
N LEU A 146 4.51 10.49 -14.29
CA LEU A 146 3.83 9.21 -14.56
C LEU A 146 4.49 8.45 -15.72
N ARG A 147 4.84 9.13 -16.81
CA ARG A 147 5.56 8.53 -17.93
C ARG A 147 6.98 8.10 -17.53
N ASN A 148 7.78 9.02 -17.01
CA ASN A 148 9.21 8.81 -16.86
C ASN A 148 9.56 7.92 -15.66
N LEU A 149 8.82 8.05 -14.55
CA LEU A 149 9.09 7.32 -13.31
C LEU A 149 8.25 6.04 -13.21
N PHE A 150 6.97 6.12 -13.58
CA PHE A 150 6.01 5.02 -13.41
C PHE A 150 5.78 4.19 -14.68
N HIS A 151 6.25 4.65 -15.85
CA HIS A 151 6.01 4.02 -17.15
C HIS A 151 4.52 3.90 -17.49
N VAL A 152 3.76 4.93 -17.13
CA VAL A 152 2.36 5.07 -17.48
C VAL A 152 2.25 6.14 -18.56
N ASP A 153 1.89 5.71 -19.77
CA ASP A 153 1.59 6.58 -20.88
C ASP A 153 0.08 6.87 -20.95
N PHE A 154 -0.23 8.07 -21.43
CA PHE A 154 -1.60 8.53 -21.62
C PHE A 154 -1.84 8.95 -23.07
N THR A 155 -3.02 8.62 -23.56
CA THR A 155 -3.60 9.21 -24.77
C THR A 155 -3.86 10.71 -24.57
N GLU A 156 -4.10 11.46 -25.65
CA GLU A 156 -4.38 12.89 -25.54
C GLU A 156 -5.68 13.16 -24.76
N GLU A 157 -6.69 12.29 -24.89
CA GLU A 157 -7.94 12.37 -24.16
C GLU A 157 -7.76 12.13 -22.65
N GLU A 158 -6.92 11.17 -22.27
CA GLU A 158 -6.68 10.85 -20.86
C GLU A 158 -5.90 11.95 -20.12
N LYS A 159 -5.00 12.67 -20.82
CA LYS A 159 -4.26 13.79 -20.22
C LYS A 159 -5.21 14.85 -19.66
N ALA A 160 -6.29 15.15 -20.38
CA ALA A 160 -7.29 16.13 -19.95
C ALA A 160 -8.03 15.72 -18.66
N GLY A 161 -8.02 14.44 -18.29
CA GLY A 161 -8.66 13.92 -17.07
C GLY A 161 -7.78 13.97 -15.81
N ILE A 162 -6.48 14.26 -15.94
CA ILE A 162 -5.47 14.14 -14.86
C ILE A 162 -5.12 15.51 -14.25
N ALA A 163 -5.90 16.55 -14.58
CA ALA A 163 -5.70 17.92 -14.09
C ALA A 163 -5.59 17.99 -12.55
N LEU A 164 -4.76 18.92 -12.05
CA LEU A 164 -4.54 19.12 -10.61
C LEU A 164 -5.80 19.59 -9.86
N GLU A 165 -6.73 20.24 -10.56
CA GLU A 165 -7.88 20.92 -9.96
C GLU A 165 -9.06 19.98 -9.64
N SER A 166 -9.13 18.79 -10.23
CA SER A 166 -10.24 17.86 -10.03
C SER A 166 -10.23 17.13 -8.68
N ALA A 167 -9.13 17.23 -7.92
CA ALA A 167 -8.97 16.59 -6.60
C ALA A 167 -9.42 17.47 -5.41
N LEU A 168 -9.83 18.72 -5.64
CA LEU A 168 -10.19 19.70 -4.58
C LEU A 168 -11.71 19.86 -4.35
N GLY A 169 -12.53 18.89 -4.79
CA GLY A 169 -13.96 18.80 -4.48
C GLY A 169 -14.26 18.04 -3.19
#